data_AF-A0AAN0JL70-F1
#
_entry.id   AF-A0AAN0JL70-F1
#
_cell.length_a   1.000
_cell.length_b   1.000
_cell.length_c   1.000
_cell.angle_alpha   90.00
_cell.angle_beta   90.00
_cell.angle_gamma   90.00
#
_symmetry.space_group_name_H-M   'P 1'
#
loop_
_entity.id
_entity.type
_entity.pdbx_description
1 polymer ?
#
loop_
_entity_poly.entity_id
_entity_poly.type
_entity_poly.pdbx_seq_one_letter_code
_entity_poly.pdbx_strand_id
1 'polypeptide(L)'
;MRKSLSLHNRVTVEGHIASVQYLSLRYFCNTCKVILDDHYHSHCKLPNIVFEASLRLLLEDGSGEAHLYIDNELVPEVLLISTDDWRRLVQSVQTKGSLVYIKQKHNFPGDPTNSLELKNLINRREVYRYIKANVKPFVSKDNELNEGVDYSQWSFRVGAQEYSTTSYNKLQLKLISLVHADIVRVCNTLFQKVLS
;
A
#
# COMPACT_ATOMS: atom_id res chain seq x y z
N MET A 1 8.02 6.05 -32.11
CA MET A 1 8.78 4.90 -31.55
C MET A 1 8.62 4.88 -30.04
N ARG A 2 7.68 4.08 -29.51
CA ARG A 2 7.59 3.83 -28.07
C ARG A 2 8.67 2.80 -27.72
N LYS A 3 9.71 3.20 -26.98
CA LYS A 3 10.57 2.22 -26.32
C LYS A 3 9.66 1.43 -25.39
N SER A 4 9.43 0.16 -25.68
CA SER A 4 8.87 -0.76 -24.70
C SER A 4 9.76 -0.66 -23.46
N LEU A 5 9.26 -0.03 -22.40
CA LEU A 5 9.88 -0.11 -21.09
C LEU A 5 9.86 -1.60 -20.74
N SER A 6 10.99 -2.25 -20.96
CA SER A 6 11.20 -3.65 -20.64
C SER A 6 10.74 -3.86 -19.20
N LEU A 7 9.84 -4.81 -18.99
CA LEU A 7 9.31 -5.26 -17.68
C LEU A 7 10.40 -5.71 -16.66
N HIS A 8 11.68 -5.53 -16.99
CA HIS A 8 12.86 -5.82 -16.20
C HIS A 8 13.55 -4.58 -15.62
N ASN A 9 13.07 -3.36 -15.90
CA ASN A 9 13.72 -2.15 -15.43
C ASN A 9 13.33 -1.86 -13.98
N ARG A 10 14.08 -2.47 -13.07
CA ARG A 10 14.16 -1.99 -11.68
C ARG A 10 14.83 -0.62 -11.71
N VAL A 11 14.24 0.34 -11.01
CA VAL A 11 14.78 1.70 -10.87
C VAL A 11 14.84 2.03 -9.39
N THR A 12 15.86 2.76 -8.97
CA THR A 12 15.92 3.33 -7.63
C THR A 12 15.33 4.73 -7.69
N VAL A 13 14.31 4.97 -6.88
CA VAL A 13 13.67 6.29 -6.72
C VAL A 13 13.92 6.80 -5.30
N GLU A 14 13.99 8.12 -5.16
CA GLU A 14 14.10 8.81 -3.89
C GLU A 14 12.99 9.85 -3.84
N GLY A 15 12.25 9.90 -2.74
CA GLY A 15 11.13 10.82 -2.62
C GLY A 15 10.51 10.81 -1.23
N HIS A 16 9.66 11.79 -1.00
CA HIS A 16 8.91 11.97 0.23
C HIS A 16 7.56 11.22 0.15
N ILE A 17 7.21 10.49 1.22
CA ILE A 17 5.87 9.92 1.38
C ILE A 17 4.89 11.07 1.67
N ALA A 18 4.25 11.60 0.65
CA ALA A 18 3.28 12.69 0.75
C ALA A 18 1.95 12.23 1.37
N SER A 19 1.56 10.97 1.15
CA SER A 19 0.29 10.45 1.68
C SER A 19 0.20 8.93 1.74
N VAL A 20 -0.42 8.41 2.79
CA VAL A 20 -1.01 7.06 2.77
C VAL A 20 -2.40 7.13 2.16
N GLN A 21 -2.65 6.41 1.06
CA GLN A 21 -3.94 6.43 0.35
C GLN A 21 -4.83 5.26 0.73
N TYR A 22 -4.22 4.09 0.96
CA TYR A 22 -4.89 2.85 1.27
C TYR A 22 -3.99 1.96 2.11
N LEU A 23 -4.52 1.34 3.15
CA LEU A 23 -3.89 0.27 3.90
C LEU A 23 -4.96 -0.79 4.21
N SER A 24 -4.69 -2.04 3.89
CA SER A 24 -5.56 -3.16 4.21
C SER A 24 -4.74 -4.30 4.78
N LEU A 25 -5.21 -4.82 5.90
CA LEU A 25 -4.72 -6.04 6.55
C LEU A 25 -5.89 -7.00 6.62
N ARG A 26 -5.77 -8.19 6.04
CA ARG A 26 -6.87 -9.16 6.03
C ARG A 26 -6.39 -10.59 6.10
N TYR A 27 -7.20 -11.44 6.70
CA TYR A 27 -7.13 -12.88 6.49
C TYR A 27 -8.16 -13.28 5.44
N PHE A 28 -7.76 -14.12 4.52
CA PHE A 28 -8.68 -14.69 3.55
C PHE A 28 -8.31 -16.14 3.26
N CYS A 29 -9.29 -16.93 2.84
CA CYS A 29 -9.03 -18.26 2.33
C CYS A 29 -8.54 -18.17 0.89
N ASN A 30 -7.33 -18.62 0.60
CA ASN A 30 -6.75 -18.62 -0.74
C ASN A 30 -7.52 -19.51 -1.73
N THR A 31 -8.26 -20.51 -1.23
CA THR A 31 -9.09 -21.42 -2.01
C THR A 31 -10.39 -20.76 -2.49
N CYS A 32 -11.17 -20.15 -1.59
CA CYS A 32 -12.48 -19.55 -1.94
C CYS A 32 -12.49 -18.03 -2.02
N LYS A 33 -11.37 -17.36 -1.72
CA LYS A 33 -11.18 -15.89 -1.70
C LYS A 33 -12.09 -15.13 -0.73
N VAL A 34 -12.75 -15.84 0.19
CA VAL A 34 -13.60 -15.24 1.25
C VAL A 34 -12.71 -14.69 2.35
N ILE A 35 -13.00 -13.44 2.77
CA ILE A 35 -12.39 -12.81 3.95
C ILE A 35 -12.90 -13.54 5.18
N LEU A 36 -11.99 -13.91 6.07
CA LEU A 36 -12.36 -14.61 7.29
C LEU A 36 -12.70 -13.58 8.35
N ASP A 37 -13.97 -13.46 8.72
CA ASP A 37 -14.34 -12.94 10.04
C ASP A 37 -14.69 -14.13 10.95
N ASP A 38 -14.87 -13.89 12.25
CA ASP A 38 -15.21 -14.93 13.24
C ASP A 38 -16.51 -15.70 12.91
N HIS A 39 -17.26 -15.32 11.86
CA HIS A 39 -18.62 -15.80 11.61
C HIS A 39 -18.78 -16.61 10.31
N TYR A 40 -17.83 -16.57 9.35
CA TYR A 40 -18.06 -17.05 7.97
C TYR A 40 -17.23 -18.24 7.44
N HIS A 41 -16.44 -18.94 8.26
CA HIS A 41 -15.59 -20.05 7.76
C HIS A 41 -16.26 -21.45 7.74
N SER A 42 -17.57 -21.59 7.98
CA SER A 42 -18.20 -22.92 8.04
C SER A 42 -18.30 -23.66 6.68
N HIS A 43 -18.12 -22.98 5.56
CA HIS A 43 -18.41 -23.54 4.22
C HIS A 43 -17.19 -24.04 3.41
N CYS A 44 -15.96 -23.76 3.85
CA CYS A 44 -14.77 -24.17 3.11
C CYS A 44 -14.17 -25.47 3.71
N LYS A 45 -14.24 -26.57 2.95
CA LYS A 45 -13.78 -27.91 3.39
C LYS A 45 -12.25 -28.05 3.51
N LEU A 46 -11.49 -27.16 2.87
CA LEU A 46 -10.02 -27.11 2.91
C LEU A 46 -9.55 -25.65 3.05
N PRO A 47 -9.59 -25.10 4.27
CA PRO A 47 -9.06 -23.77 4.56
C PRO A 47 -7.59 -23.68 4.13
N ASN A 48 -7.26 -22.75 3.23
CA ASN A 48 -5.88 -22.31 3.04
C ASN A 48 -5.82 -20.84 3.44
N ILE A 49 -5.71 -20.60 4.75
CA ILE A 49 -5.81 -19.27 5.33
C ILE A 49 -4.50 -18.52 5.10
N VAL A 50 -4.58 -17.37 4.45
CA VAL A 50 -3.43 -16.52 4.14
C VAL A 50 -3.68 -15.12 4.68
N PHE A 51 -2.64 -14.56 5.30
CA PHE A 51 -2.60 -13.16 5.67
C PHE A 51 -2.10 -12.33 4.49
N GLU A 52 -2.76 -11.20 4.22
CA GLU A 52 -2.32 -10.24 3.22
C GLU A 52 -2.31 -8.83 3.80
N ALA A 53 -1.20 -8.13 3.56
CA ALA A 53 -1.10 -6.70 3.78
C ALA A 53 -0.92 -5.98 2.45
N SER A 54 -1.66 -4.89 2.24
CA SER A 54 -1.61 -4.10 1.01
C SER A 54 -1.61 -2.62 1.37
N LEU A 55 -0.63 -1.89 0.84
CA LEU A 55 -0.44 -0.47 1.10
C LEU A 55 -0.25 0.28 -0.22
N ARG A 56 -0.95 1.41 -0.35
CA ARG A 56 -0.76 2.36 -1.44
C ARG A 56 -0.39 3.72 -0.87
N LEU A 57 0.75 4.23 -1.30
CA LEU A 57 1.27 5.54 -0.94
C LEU A 57 1.29 6.47 -2.16
N LEU A 58 1.31 7.78 -1.88
CA LEU A 58 1.71 8.80 -2.82
C LEU A 58 3.16 9.19 -2.47
N LEU A 59 4.07 8.99 -3.42
CA LEU A 59 5.47 9.37 -3.34
C LEU A 59 5.70 10.58 -4.25
N GLU A 60 6.40 11.59 -3.76
CA GLU A 60 6.74 12.81 -4.50
C GLU A 60 8.25 13.06 -4.40
N ASP A 61 8.90 13.39 -5.51
CA ASP A 61 10.35 13.68 -5.57
C ASP A 61 10.66 15.16 -5.88
N GLY A 62 9.64 16.01 -5.90
CA GLY A 62 9.72 17.43 -6.30
C GLY A 62 9.62 17.67 -7.80
N SER A 63 9.74 16.62 -8.63
CA SER A 63 9.51 16.69 -10.08
C SER A 63 8.13 16.15 -10.49
N GLY A 64 7.59 15.23 -9.70
CA GLY A 64 6.26 14.69 -9.90
C GLY A 64 5.83 13.75 -8.78
N GLU A 65 4.67 13.13 -8.98
CA GLU A 65 4.07 12.21 -8.03
C GLU A 65 3.84 10.83 -8.64
N ALA A 66 3.98 9.79 -7.82
CA ALA A 66 3.70 8.41 -8.19
C ALA A 66 2.91 7.67 -7.10
N HIS A 67 2.05 6.76 -7.53
CA HIS A 67 1.46 5.77 -6.64
C HIS A 67 2.46 4.63 -6.41
N LEU A 68 2.80 4.38 -5.15
CA LEU A 68 3.66 3.28 -4.76
C LEU A 68 2.83 2.18 -4.07
N TYR A 69 2.80 1.00 -4.69
CA TYR A 69 2.13 -0.20 -4.21
C TYR A 69 3.12 -1.09 -3.46
N ILE A 70 2.72 -1.53 -2.27
CA ILE A 70 3.56 -2.26 -1.32
C ILE A 70 2.74 -3.42 -0.77
N ASP A 71 3.32 -4.61 -0.78
CA ASP A 71 2.65 -5.83 -0.34
C ASP A 71 3.37 -6.42 0.89
N ASN A 72 2.58 -7.08 1.73
CA ASN A 72 3.01 -8.03 2.76
C ASN A 72 4.18 -7.55 3.62
N GLU A 73 5.31 -8.25 3.56
CA GLU A 73 6.49 -8.08 4.41
C GLU A 73 7.09 -6.67 4.38
N LEU A 74 6.88 -5.93 3.29
CA LEU A 74 7.41 -4.57 3.14
C LEU A 74 6.50 -3.50 3.78
N VAL A 75 5.23 -3.82 4.05
CA VAL A 75 4.29 -2.90 4.69
C VAL A 75 4.77 -2.43 6.08
N PRO A 76 5.13 -3.32 7.02
CA PRO A 76 5.60 -2.90 8.33
C PRO A 76 6.91 -2.11 8.25
N GLU A 77 7.80 -2.45 7.33
CA GLU A 77 9.08 -1.76 7.12
C GLU A 77 8.85 -0.32 6.63
N VAL A 78 8.03 -0.14 5.59
CA VAL A 78 7.71 1.18 5.04
C VAL A 78 6.98 2.04 6.07
N LEU A 79 6.06 1.46 6.83
CA LEU A 79 5.32 2.20 7.85
C LEU A 79 6.11 2.38 9.16
N LEU A 80 7.31 1.81 9.31
CA LEU A 80 8.07 1.81 10.58
C LEU A 80 7.25 1.25 11.74
N ILE A 81 6.66 0.08 11.55
CA ILE A 81 5.91 -0.64 12.59
C ILE A 81 6.89 -1.53 13.35
N SER A 82 6.88 -1.45 14.68
CA SER A 82 7.66 -2.37 15.50
C SER A 82 7.15 -3.81 15.30
N THR A 83 8.00 -4.81 15.52
CA THR A 83 7.59 -6.22 15.41
C THR A 83 6.46 -6.55 16.38
N ASP A 84 6.43 -5.93 17.56
CA ASP A 84 5.39 -6.15 18.56
C ASP A 84 4.06 -5.51 18.16
N ASP A 85 4.08 -4.28 17.65
CA ASP A 85 2.86 -3.61 17.18
C ASP A 85 2.32 -4.28 15.91
N TRP A 86 3.20 -4.75 15.03
CA TRP A 86 2.80 -5.54 13.87
C TRP A 86 2.10 -6.83 14.29
N ARG A 87 2.66 -7.56 15.27
CA ARG A 87 2.04 -8.77 15.82
C ARG A 87 0.66 -8.48 16.41
N ARG A 88 0.51 -7.39 17.16
CA ARG A 88 -0.79 -6.95 17.73
C ARG A 88 -1.80 -6.60 16.65
N LEU A 89 -1.38 -5.91 15.58
CA LEU A 89 -2.24 -5.60 14.44
C LEU A 89 -2.71 -6.89 13.76
N VAL A 90 -1.79 -7.82 13.47
CA VAL A 90 -2.12 -9.12 12.87
C VAL A 90 -3.10 -9.91 13.74
N GLN A 91 -2.90 -9.94 15.07
CA GLN A 91 -3.84 -10.56 16.01
C GLN A 91 -5.21 -9.88 16.00
N SER A 92 -5.26 -8.55 15.93
CA SER A 92 -6.52 -7.83 15.80
C SER A 92 -7.24 -8.13 14.48
N VAL A 93 -6.51 -8.45 13.41
CA VAL A 93 -7.11 -8.86 12.14
C VAL A 93 -7.67 -10.28 12.26
N GLN A 94 -7.08 -11.16 13.08
CA GLN A 94 -7.64 -12.51 13.29
C GLN A 94 -9.04 -12.47 13.89
N THR A 95 -9.31 -11.53 14.80
CA THR A 95 -10.63 -11.39 15.44
C THR A 95 -11.61 -10.59 14.59
N LYS A 96 -11.15 -9.54 13.90
CA LYS A 96 -12.01 -8.62 13.13
C LYS A 96 -12.14 -9.01 11.64
N GLY A 97 -11.34 -9.96 11.19
CA GLY A 97 -11.20 -10.44 9.84
C GLY A 97 -10.49 -9.52 8.84
N SER A 98 -10.77 -8.22 8.90
CA SER A 98 -10.03 -7.23 8.15
C SER A 98 -9.94 -5.89 8.89
N LEU A 99 -8.82 -5.21 8.68
CA LEU A 99 -8.63 -3.82 9.06
C LEU A 99 -8.32 -3.04 7.78
N VAL A 100 -9.10 -2.00 7.51
CA VAL A 100 -8.93 -1.18 6.30
C VAL A 100 -8.85 0.29 6.68
N TYR A 101 -7.97 1.02 6.01
CA TYR A 101 -7.90 2.47 6.00
C TYR A 101 -7.89 2.97 4.56
N ILE A 102 -8.72 3.96 4.27
CA ILE A 102 -8.82 4.66 2.99
C ILE A 102 -8.86 6.16 3.25
N LYS A 103 -7.94 6.93 2.64
CA LYS A 103 -7.87 8.39 2.84
C LYS A 103 -9.06 9.12 2.20
N GLN A 104 -9.48 8.70 1.00
CA GLN A 104 -10.59 9.32 0.27
C GLN A 104 -11.56 8.24 -0.21
N LYS A 105 -12.81 8.29 0.25
CA LYS A 105 -13.86 7.28 -0.02
C LYS A 105 -14.30 7.21 -1.48
N HIS A 106 -13.99 8.20 -2.32
CA HIS A 106 -14.62 8.36 -3.64
C HIS A 106 -14.33 7.25 -4.67
N ASN A 107 -13.29 6.43 -4.48
CA ASN A 107 -12.88 5.43 -5.48
C ASN A 107 -12.87 3.98 -4.98
N PHE A 108 -13.49 3.67 -3.84
CA PHE A 108 -13.55 2.28 -3.35
C PHE A 108 -15.00 1.85 -3.12
N PRO A 109 -15.50 0.81 -3.81
CA PRO A 109 -16.83 0.28 -3.58
C PRO A 109 -16.91 -0.45 -2.22
N GLY A 110 -17.96 -0.14 -1.46
CA GLY A 110 -18.17 -0.58 -0.07
C GLY A 110 -17.83 0.53 0.93
N ASP A 111 -18.44 0.51 2.12
CA ASP A 111 -18.08 1.42 3.22
C ASP A 111 -17.15 0.70 4.20
N PRO A 112 -15.82 0.61 3.91
CA PRO A 112 -14.88 0.15 4.91
C PRO A 112 -14.83 1.21 6.00
N THR A 113 -15.35 0.87 7.17
CA THR A 113 -15.17 1.69 8.36
C THR A 113 -13.67 1.75 8.64
N ASN A 114 -13.05 2.91 8.38
CA ASN A 114 -11.63 3.10 8.60
C ASN A 114 -11.26 2.72 10.04
N SER A 115 -10.49 1.64 10.20
CA SER A 115 -10.01 1.13 11.49
C SER A 115 -9.28 2.25 12.25
N LEU A 116 -9.67 2.44 13.51
CA LEU A 116 -9.04 3.43 14.40
C LEU A 116 -7.57 3.09 14.63
N GLU A 117 -7.25 1.79 14.73
CA GLU A 117 -5.91 1.27 14.87
C GLU A 117 -5.03 1.68 13.69
N LEU A 118 -5.53 1.51 12.46
CA LEU A 118 -4.80 1.91 11.25
C LEU A 118 -4.70 3.43 11.11
N LYS A 119 -5.75 4.19 11.49
CA LYS A 119 -5.70 5.66 11.52
C LYS A 119 -4.59 6.16 12.44
N ASN A 120 -4.51 5.63 13.65
CA ASN A 120 -3.49 6.03 14.62
C ASN A 120 -2.08 5.73 14.10
N LEU A 121 -1.90 4.55 13.50
CA LEU A 121 -0.64 4.16 12.87
C LEU A 121 -0.22 5.12 11.74
N ILE A 122 -1.16 5.46 10.87
CA ILE A 122 -0.93 6.29 9.68
C ILE A 122 -0.72 7.76 10.03
N ASN A 123 -1.24 8.22 11.17
CA ASN A 123 -1.05 9.60 11.63
C ASN A 123 0.32 9.86 12.29
N ARG A 124 1.15 8.82 12.45
CA ARG A 124 2.51 8.96 12.96
C ARG A 124 3.37 9.75 11.98
N ARG A 125 4.08 10.76 12.47
CA ARG A 125 4.88 11.67 11.63
C ARG A 125 6.00 10.93 10.90
N GLU A 126 6.53 9.88 11.52
CA GLU A 126 7.60 9.03 11.01
C GLU A 126 7.19 8.27 9.74
N VAL A 127 5.89 8.12 9.47
CA VAL A 127 5.39 7.54 8.22
C VAL A 127 5.64 8.48 7.05
N TYR A 128 5.51 9.80 7.25
CA TYR A 128 5.67 10.83 6.21
C TYR A 128 7.12 11.32 6.21
N ARG A 129 7.97 10.55 5.53
CA ARG A 129 9.42 10.79 5.46
C ARG A 129 9.94 10.57 4.05
N TYR A 130 11.18 11.00 3.84
CA TYR A 130 11.94 10.60 2.66
C TYR A 130 12.32 9.12 2.72
N ILE A 131 12.15 8.43 1.59
CA ILE A 131 12.59 7.06 1.40
C ILE A 131 13.37 6.95 0.09
N LYS A 132 14.30 6.00 0.07
CA LYS A 132 14.94 5.53 -1.15
C LYS A 132 14.49 4.09 -1.39
N ALA A 133 14.01 3.81 -2.59
CA ALA A 133 13.28 2.57 -2.87
C ALA A 133 13.66 1.99 -4.23
N ASN A 134 13.85 0.68 -4.27
CA ASN A 134 13.91 -0.07 -5.52
C ASN A 134 12.49 -0.40 -5.96
N VAL A 135 12.11 0.03 -7.15
CA VAL A 135 10.76 -0.09 -7.68
C VAL A 135 10.78 -0.66 -9.09
N LYS A 136 9.61 -1.10 -9.54
CA LYS A 136 9.34 -1.39 -10.96
C LYS A 136 8.01 -0.76 -11.38
N PRO A 137 7.83 -0.44 -12.68
CA PRO A 137 6.52 -0.10 -13.20
C PRO A 137 5.49 -1.17 -12.86
N PHE A 138 4.30 -0.73 -12.51
CA PHE A 138 3.17 -1.58 -12.16
C PHE A 138 1.92 -1.03 -12.83
N VAL A 139 1.05 -1.91 -13.32
CA VAL A 139 -0.28 -1.53 -13.80
C VAL A 139 -1.25 -2.25 -12.88
N SER A 140 -2.01 -1.51 -12.08
CA SER A 140 -3.07 -2.11 -11.28
C SER A 140 -4.18 -2.61 -12.20
N LYS A 141 -4.83 -3.72 -11.81
CA LYS A 141 -5.96 -4.29 -12.56
C LYS A 141 -7.12 -3.30 -12.75
N ASP A 142 -7.24 -2.32 -11.86
CA ASP A 142 -8.25 -1.25 -11.97
C ASP A 142 -8.03 -0.35 -13.20
N ASN A 143 -6.80 -0.30 -13.75
CA ASN A 143 -6.45 0.47 -14.93
C ASN A 143 -6.51 -0.34 -16.24
N GLU A 144 -6.74 -1.66 -16.20
CA GLU A 144 -6.84 -2.49 -17.41
C GLU A 144 -8.13 -2.22 -18.22
N LEU A 145 -9.09 -1.48 -17.65
CA LEU A 145 -10.42 -1.25 -18.25
C LEU A 145 -10.51 -0.04 -19.18
N ASN A 146 -9.45 0.77 -19.33
CA ASN A 146 -9.48 1.99 -20.14
C ASN A 146 -8.47 1.95 -21.30
N GLU A 147 -8.59 0.96 -22.18
CA GLU A 147 -7.93 1.03 -23.49
C GLU A 147 -8.59 2.15 -24.33
N GLY A 148 -7.95 3.34 -24.38
CA GLY A 148 -8.34 4.37 -25.35
C GLY A 148 -8.12 5.82 -24.95
N VAL A 149 -7.96 6.15 -23.67
CA VAL A 149 -7.75 7.55 -23.23
C VAL A 149 -6.66 7.63 -22.16
N ASP A 150 -5.50 8.18 -22.51
CA ASP A 150 -4.34 8.31 -21.61
C ASP A 150 -4.43 9.56 -20.71
N TYR A 151 -5.53 10.31 -20.83
CA TYR A 151 -5.79 11.57 -20.14
C TYR A 151 -7.14 11.53 -19.45
N SER A 152 -7.21 12.08 -18.24
CA SER A 152 -8.46 12.33 -17.56
C SER A 152 -8.59 13.83 -17.25
N GLN A 153 -9.80 14.36 -17.41
CA GLN A 153 -10.13 15.69 -16.94
C GLN A 153 -10.24 15.63 -15.41
N TRP A 154 -9.49 16.48 -14.73
CA TRP A 154 -9.41 16.54 -13.29
C TRP A 154 -9.81 17.93 -12.80
N SER A 155 -10.73 17.98 -11.85
CA SER A 155 -11.09 19.21 -11.16
C SER A 155 -10.34 19.29 -9.83
N PHE A 156 -9.84 20.48 -9.49
CA PHE A 156 -9.18 20.75 -8.23
C PHE A 156 -9.55 22.14 -7.72
N ARG A 157 -9.41 22.37 -6.42
CA ARG A 157 -9.71 23.64 -5.78
C ARG A 157 -8.46 24.30 -5.23
N VAL A 158 -8.34 25.61 -5.46
CA VAL A 158 -7.31 26.46 -4.84
C VAL A 158 -8.05 27.55 -4.08
N GLY A 159 -8.01 27.48 -2.74
CA GLY A 159 -8.87 28.29 -1.89
C GLY A 159 -10.36 27.97 -2.14
N ALA A 160 -11.16 28.99 -2.46
CA ALA A 160 -12.58 28.84 -2.74
C ALA A 160 -12.90 28.59 -4.23
N GLN A 161 -11.91 28.67 -5.12
CA GLN A 161 -12.12 28.60 -6.57
C GLN A 161 -11.84 27.19 -7.11
N GLU A 162 -12.70 26.75 -8.02
CA GLU A 162 -12.59 25.47 -8.70
C GLU A 162 -11.98 25.65 -10.09
N TYR A 163 -11.02 24.79 -10.41
CA TYR A 163 -10.29 24.75 -11.67
C TYR A 163 -10.41 23.35 -12.26
N SER A 164 -10.19 23.23 -13.57
CA SER A 164 -10.06 21.93 -14.21
C SER A 164 -8.84 21.90 -15.13
N THR A 165 -8.23 20.73 -15.24
CA THR A 165 -7.08 20.47 -16.10
C THR A 165 -7.20 19.09 -16.72
N THR A 166 -6.42 18.83 -17.77
CA THR A 166 -6.19 17.47 -18.28
C THR A 166 -4.90 16.93 -17.66
N SER A 167 -4.96 15.71 -17.14
CA SER A 167 -3.79 15.06 -16.54
C SER A 167 -3.63 13.65 -17.08
N TYR A 168 -2.39 13.23 -17.26
CA TYR A 168 -2.08 11.83 -17.49
C TYR A 168 -2.41 11.00 -16.26
N ASN A 169 -2.63 9.71 -16.46
CA ASN A 169 -2.72 8.77 -15.35
C ASN A 169 -1.46 8.84 -14.49
N LYS A 170 -1.63 8.89 -13.16
CA LYS A 170 -0.50 8.90 -12.23
C LYS A 170 0.38 7.68 -12.45
N LEU A 171 1.70 7.88 -12.43
CA LEU A 171 2.68 6.81 -12.51
C LEU A 171 2.43 5.80 -11.40
N GLN A 172 2.36 4.52 -11.75
CA GLN A 172 2.16 3.43 -10.81
C GLN A 172 3.43 2.58 -10.70
N LEU A 173 3.89 2.42 -9.47
CA LEU A 173 5.13 1.72 -9.11
C LEU A 173 4.81 0.64 -8.09
N LYS A 174 5.50 -0.50 -8.19
CA LYS A 174 5.50 -1.54 -7.17
C LYS A 174 6.84 -1.57 -6.46
N LEU A 175 6.80 -1.51 -5.13
CA LEU A 175 7.98 -1.62 -4.29
C LEU A 175 8.58 -3.03 -4.40
N ILE A 176 9.90 -3.08 -4.55
CA ILE A 176 10.69 -4.31 -4.52
C ILE A 176 11.45 -4.39 -3.19
N SER A 177 12.09 -3.29 -2.78
CA SER A 177 12.78 -3.19 -1.50
C SER A 177 13.03 -1.72 -1.14
N LEU A 178 13.21 -1.43 0.14
CA LEU A 178 13.81 -0.16 0.55
C LEU A 178 15.34 -0.22 0.41
N VAL A 179 15.94 0.91 0.08
CA VAL A 179 17.38 1.11 0.11
C VAL A 179 17.70 1.75 1.45
N HIS A 180 18.25 0.95 2.35
CA HIS A 180 18.73 1.43 3.63
C HIS A 180 20.02 2.21 3.41
N ALA A 181 19.92 3.53 3.22
CA ALA A 181 21.07 4.41 3.37
C ALA A 181 21.38 4.48 4.89
N ASP A 182 22.40 3.76 5.32
CA ASP A 182 23.03 3.85 6.64
C ASP A 182 22.09 4.04 7.87
N ILE A 183 20.94 3.33 7.90
CA ILE A 183 20.26 2.96 9.15
C ILE A 183 20.88 1.64 9.63
N VAL A 184 22.20 1.59 9.69
CA VAL A 184 22.94 0.55 10.39
C VAL A 184 22.80 0.85 11.87
N ARG A 185 21.77 0.29 12.55
CA ARG A 185 21.92 -0.32 13.90
C ARG A 185 20.67 -0.73 14.69
N VAL A 186 19.42 -0.56 14.25
CA VAL A 186 18.29 -0.83 15.19
C VAL A 186 17.52 -2.14 14.96
N CYS A 187 17.46 -2.72 13.75
CA CYS A 187 16.56 -3.87 13.53
C CYS A 187 17.24 -5.21 13.17
N ASN A 188 18.52 -5.23 12.81
CA ASN A 188 19.17 -6.45 12.29
C ASN A 188 19.67 -7.46 13.33
N THR A 189 19.53 -7.20 14.63
CA THR A 189 19.86 -8.19 15.67
C THR A 189 18.70 -9.13 16.03
N LEU A 190 17.50 -8.93 15.49
CA LEU A 190 16.32 -9.73 15.83
C LEU A 190 15.91 -10.77 14.77
N PHE A 191 16.38 -10.65 13.53
CA PHE A 191 15.98 -11.58 12.46
C PHE A 191 16.67 -12.95 12.49
N GLN A 192 17.74 -13.14 13.28
CA GLN A 192 18.41 -14.44 13.39
C GLN A 192 18.03 -15.28 14.63
N LYS A 193 17.13 -14.81 15.52
CA LYS A 193 16.81 -15.51 16.78
C LYS A 193 15.39 -16.07 16.90
N VAL A 194 14.56 -15.99 15.86
CA VAL A 194 13.16 -16.47 15.91
C VAL A 194 12.92 -17.72 15.05
N LEU A 195 13.98 -18.33 14.50
CA LEU A 195 13.91 -19.62 13.78
C LEU A 195 14.89 -20.67 14.33
N SER A 196 15.23 -20.59 15.62
CA SER A 196 15.94 -21.63 16.37
C SER A 196 15.15 -22.02 17.61
#